data_AF-A0A1F6LI74-F1
#
_entry.id   AF-A0A1F6LI74-F1
#
_cell.length_a   1.000
_cell.length_b   1.000
_cell.length_c   1.000
_cell.angle_alpha   90.00
_cell.angle_beta   90.00
_cell.angle_gamma   90.00
#
_symmetry.space_group_name_H-M   'P 1'
#
loop_
_entity.id
_entity.type
_entity.pdbx_description
1 polymer ?
#
loop_
_entity_poly.entity_id
_entity_poly.type
_entity_poly.pdbx_seq_one_letter_code
_entity_poly.pdbx_strand_id
1 'polypeptide(L)'
;MRNPTTRTFLCIYFPERTDRGVETKNVCVAFNGTTERALYRAVERLGSTEIKKRIAIFSYDHLVKVAEREDRGITEVIKMRLGDSVLRRGGRVRRTVTVKRDDVARWRRALMREAGIGRRVFQEILAFLDDLDGGEKRASGVAA
;
A
#
# COMPACT_ATOMS: atom_id res chain seq x y z
N MET A 1 -12.84 -37.65 12.05
CA MET A 1 -12.60 -37.17 10.67
C MET A 1 -12.12 -35.72 10.72
N ARG A 2 -10.86 -35.43 10.35
CA ARG A 2 -10.36 -34.05 10.24
C ARG A 2 -10.90 -33.49 8.92
N ASN A 3 -11.87 -32.60 9.00
CA ASN A 3 -12.36 -31.85 7.85
C ASN A 3 -11.14 -31.10 7.26
N PRO A 4 -10.74 -31.30 5.98
CA PRO A 4 -9.65 -30.52 5.43
C PRO A 4 -10.06 -29.05 5.52
N THR A 5 -9.26 -28.25 6.21
CA THR A 5 -9.43 -26.80 6.28
C THR A 5 -9.34 -26.30 4.85
N THR A 6 -10.48 -26.09 4.21
CA THR A 6 -10.57 -25.58 2.85
C THR A 6 -9.95 -24.20 2.84
N ARG A 7 -8.73 -24.10 2.30
CA ARG A 7 -8.04 -22.83 2.14
C ARG A 7 -8.53 -22.17 0.87
N THR A 8 -8.87 -20.89 0.95
CA THR A 8 -9.10 -20.05 -0.23
C THR A 8 -7.89 -19.16 -0.45
N PHE A 9 -7.64 -18.76 -1.69
CA PHE A 9 -6.45 -17.99 -2.05
C PHE A 9 -6.85 -16.72 -2.78
N LEU A 10 -6.15 -15.63 -2.50
CA LEU A 10 -6.29 -14.36 -3.20
C LEU A 10 -4.92 -13.90 -3.67
N CYS A 11 -4.76 -13.75 -4.97
CA CYS A 11 -3.50 -13.30 -5.55
C CYS A 11 -3.52 -11.78 -5.77
N ILE A 12 -2.47 -11.12 -5.30
CA ILE A 12 -2.29 -9.66 -5.35
C ILE A 12 -1.02 -9.37 -6.13
N TYR A 13 -1.13 -8.47 -7.10
CA TYR A 13 -0.06 -8.14 -8.04
C TYR A 13 0.63 -6.84 -7.63
N PHE A 14 1.93 -6.94 -7.38
CA PHE A 14 2.79 -5.84 -6.97
C PHE A 14 3.85 -5.54 -8.04
N PRO A 15 4.11 -4.27 -8.35
CA PRO A 15 5.30 -3.91 -9.11
C PRO A 15 6.56 -4.19 -8.27
N GLU A 16 7.58 -4.75 -8.92
CA GLU A 16 8.92 -5.05 -8.40
C GLU A 16 9.94 -4.45 -9.37
N ARG A 17 10.99 -3.80 -8.85
CA ARG A 17 12.08 -3.28 -9.70
C ARG A 17 13.16 -4.37 -9.82
N THR A 18 13.41 -4.81 -11.05
CA THR A 18 14.47 -5.75 -11.40
C THR A 18 15.52 -5.07 -12.25
N ASP A 19 16.63 -5.75 -12.52
CA ASP A 19 17.69 -5.26 -13.42
C ASP A 19 17.18 -5.02 -14.87
N ARG A 20 16.02 -5.59 -15.21
CA ARG A 20 15.39 -5.50 -16.54
C ARG A 20 14.27 -4.45 -16.62
N GLY A 21 13.91 -3.81 -15.50
CA GLY A 21 12.85 -2.79 -15.46
C GLY A 21 11.83 -3.04 -14.34
N VAL A 22 10.57 -2.68 -14.58
CA VAL A 22 9.47 -2.91 -13.62
C VAL A 22 8.71 -4.16 -14.04
N GLU A 23 8.74 -5.18 -13.18
CA GLU A 23 8.02 -6.44 -13.36
C GLU A 23 6.86 -6.56 -12.37
N THR A 24 5.93 -7.47 -12.64
CA THR A 24 4.81 -7.74 -11.74
C THR A 24 5.04 -9.02 -10.95
N LYS A 25 5.16 -8.88 -9.63
CA LYS A 25 5.24 -9.98 -8.67
C LYS A 25 3.86 -10.36 -8.16
N ASN A 26 3.54 -11.65 -8.24
CA ASN A 26 2.32 -12.20 -7.65
C ASN A 26 2.57 -12.65 -6.21
N VAL A 27 1.73 -12.18 -5.29
CA VAL A 27 1.65 -12.63 -3.90
C VAL A 27 0.29 -13.28 -3.66
N CYS A 28 0.26 -14.60 -3.50
CA CYS A 28 -0.98 -15.33 -3.19
C CYS A 28 -1.14 -15.51 -1.67
N VAL A 29 -2.19 -14.90 -1.13
CA VAL A 29 -2.54 -14.89 0.29
C VAL A 29 -3.53 -16.02 0.54
N ALA A 30 -3.15 -16.98 1.37
CA ALA A 30 -4.00 -18.11 1.74
C ALA A 30 -4.88 -17.76 2.95
N PHE A 31 -6.19 -17.91 2.87
CA PHE A 31 -7.14 -17.72 3.95
C PHE A 31 -7.69 -19.05 4.45
N ASN A 32 -7.79 -19.21 5.76
CA ASN A 32 -8.43 -20.34 6.40
C ASN A 32 -9.96 -20.21 6.26
N GLY A 33 -10.59 -21.18 5.60
CA GLY A 33 -12.03 -21.18 5.32
C GLY A 33 -12.93 -21.23 6.56
N THR A 34 -12.41 -21.53 7.75
CA THR A 34 -13.19 -21.48 9.00
C THR A 34 -12.99 -20.16 9.74
N THR A 35 -11.75 -19.77 10.06
CA THR A 35 -11.47 -18.61 10.92
C THR A 35 -11.37 -17.29 10.17
N GLU A 36 -11.04 -17.30 8.88
CA GLU A 36 -10.76 -16.08 8.10
C GLU A 36 -11.78 -15.85 6.99
N ARG A 37 -12.88 -16.63 6.97
CA ARG A 37 -13.92 -16.56 5.93
C ARG A 37 -14.56 -15.18 5.81
N ALA A 38 -14.78 -14.51 6.94
CA ALA A 38 -15.34 -13.16 6.96
C ALA A 38 -14.40 -12.13 6.31
N LEU A 39 -13.11 -12.21 6.63
CA LEU A 39 -12.09 -11.35 6.00
C LEU A 39 -12.02 -11.63 4.50
N TYR A 40 -11.92 -12.90 4.11
CA TYR A 40 -11.88 -13.31 2.70
C TYR A 40 -13.08 -12.77 1.91
N ARG A 41 -14.31 -12.97 2.40
CA ARG A 41 -15.53 -12.45 1.74
C ARG A 41 -15.54 -10.93 1.60
N ALA A 42 -14.96 -10.22 2.56
CA ALA A 42 -14.90 -8.77 2.52
C ALA A 42 -13.88 -8.25 1.51
N VAL A 43 -12.88 -9.07 1.13
CA VAL A 43 -11.80 -8.67 0.21
C VAL A 43 -11.83 -9.38 -1.15
N GLU A 44 -12.56 -10.49 -1.30
CA GLU A 44 -12.59 -11.28 -2.55
C GLU A 44 -13.15 -10.49 -3.74
N ARG A 45 -14.01 -9.51 -3.46
CA ARG A 45 -14.59 -8.62 -4.47
C ARG A 45 -13.70 -7.42 -4.80
N LEU A 46 -12.61 -7.23 -4.05
CA LEU A 46 -11.70 -6.12 -4.24
C LEU A 46 -10.63 -6.51 -5.27
N GLY A 47 -10.42 -5.65 -6.26
CA GLY A 47 -9.29 -5.81 -7.18
C GLY A 47 -7.95 -5.58 -6.48
N SER A 48 -6.88 -6.09 -7.09
CA SER A 48 -5.50 -5.94 -6.59
C SER A 48 -5.12 -4.48 -6.26
N THR A 49 -5.58 -3.52 -7.08
CA THR A 49 -5.33 -2.09 -6.84
C THR A 49 -5.99 -1.59 -5.56
N GLU A 50 -7.23 -2.01 -5.30
CA GLU A 50 -7.99 -1.59 -4.13
C GLU A 50 -7.44 -2.22 -2.84
N ILE A 51 -7.00 -3.47 -2.92
CA ILE A 51 -6.30 -4.15 -1.82
C ILE A 51 -5.03 -3.38 -1.44
N LYS A 52 -4.20 -3.01 -2.43
CA LYS A 52 -2.96 -2.23 -2.22
C LYS A 52 -3.23 -0.88 -1.53
N LYS A 53 -4.30 -0.18 -1.93
CA LYS A 53 -4.73 1.07 -1.26
C LYS A 53 -5.09 0.84 0.20
N ARG A 54 -5.87 -0.20 0.50
CA ARG A 54 -6.32 -0.52 1.86
C ARG A 54 -5.17 -0.86 2.80
N ILE A 55 -4.19 -1.61 2.33
CA ILE A 55 -3.00 -1.94 3.11
C ILE A 55 -1.92 -0.86 3.06
N ALA A 56 -2.09 0.16 2.21
CA ALA A 56 -1.13 1.24 1.95
C ALA A 56 0.28 0.76 1.53
N ILE A 57 0.33 -0.31 0.73
CA ILE A 57 1.57 -0.88 0.21
C ILE A 57 1.39 -1.05 -1.30
N PHE A 58 2.27 -0.43 -2.09
CA PHE A 58 2.10 -0.31 -3.54
C PHE A 58 3.17 -1.03 -4.36
N SER A 59 4.27 -1.48 -3.75
CA SER A 59 5.32 -2.25 -4.41
C SER A 59 5.73 -3.46 -3.58
N TYR A 60 6.34 -4.45 -4.23
CA TYR A 60 6.82 -5.66 -3.58
C TYR A 60 7.96 -5.36 -2.61
N ASP A 61 8.93 -4.52 -2.99
CA ASP A 61 10.04 -4.13 -2.11
C ASP A 61 9.56 -3.46 -0.82
N HIS A 62 8.51 -2.62 -0.91
CA HIS A 62 7.93 -1.99 0.27
C HIS A 62 7.24 -3.03 1.15
N LEU A 63 6.54 -4.00 0.56
CA LEU A 63 5.92 -5.11 1.28
C LEU A 63 6.94 -5.94 2.06
N VAL A 64 8.06 -6.29 1.43
CA VAL A 64 9.16 -7.04 2.04
C VAL A 64 9.74 -6.27 3.24
N LYS A 65 10.09 -4.99 3.04
CA LYS A 65 10.64 -4.15 4.12
C LYS A 65 9.68 -3.99 5.30
N VAL A 66 8.38 -3.91 5.04
CA VAL A 66 7.35 -3.85 6.09
C VAL A 66 7.29 -5.19 6.85
N ALA A 67 7.32 -6.30 6.13
CA ALA A 67 7.31 -7.65 6.70
C ALA A 67 8.54 -7.90 7.60
N GLU A 68 9.74 -7.56 7.12
CA GLU A 68 10.99 -7.66 7.89
C GLU A 68 10.95 -6.77 9.15
N ARG A 69 10.54 -5.50 9.01
CA ARG A 69 10.46 -4.56 10.12
C ARG A 69 9.46 -5.00 11.20
N GLU A 70 8.39 -5.70 10.81
CA GLU A 70 7.34 -6.16 11.71
C GLU A 70 7.58 -7.59 12.23
N ASP A 71 8.69 -8.23 11.84
CA ASP A 71 9.03 -9.63 12.13
C ASP A 71 7.88 -10.60 11.80
N ARG A 72 7.30 -10.44 10.61
CA ARG A 72 6.11 -11.19 10.15
C ARG A 72 6.27 -11.65 8.72
N GLY A 73 5.56 -12.73 8.38
CA GLY A 73 5.42 -13.15 6.99
C GLY A 73 4.59 -12.17 6.15
N ILE A 74 4.91 -12.04 4.87
CA ILE A 74 4.18 -11.17 3.91
C ILE A 74 2.66 -11.40 3.95
N THR A 75 2.24 -12.66 3.90
CA THR A 75 0.82 -13.07 3.97
C THR A 75 0.15 -12.56 5.24
N GLU A 76 0.85 -12.60 6.36
CA GLU A 76 0.32 -12.18 7.66
C GLU A 76 0.19 -10.66 7.74
N VAL A 77 1.19 -9.92 7.25
CA VAL A 77 1.12 -8.46 7.11
C VAL A 77 -0.11 -8.06 6.30
N ILE A 78 -0.30 -8.66 5.13
CA ILE A 78 -1.44 -8.33 4.27
C ILE A 78 -2.77 -8.58 5.00
N LYS A 79 -2.93 -9.75 5.63
CA LYS A 79 -4.15 -10.10 6.36
C LYS A 79 -4.43 -9.17 7.52
N MET A 80 -3.41 -8.87 8.33
CA MET A 80 -3.54 -7.96 9.47
C MET A 80 -3.99 -6.57 9.00
N ARG A 81 -3.30 -6.00 8.02
CA ARG A 81 -3.63 -4.68 7.46
C ARG A 81 -5.02 -4.64 6.82
N LEU A 82 -5.43 -5.71 6.13
CA LEU A 82 -6.78 -5.84 5.59
C LEU A 82 -7.83 -5.98 6.70
N GLY A 83 -7.56 -6.75 7.75
CA GLY A 83 -8.43 -6.86 8.91
C GLY A 83 -8.66 -5.52 9.59
N ASP A 84 -7.59 -4.74 9.78
CA ASP A 84 -7.67 -3.38 10.32
C ASP A 84 -8.45 -2.44 9.41
N SER A 85 -8.25 -2.51 8.09
CA SER A 85 -8.92 -1.61 7.14
C SER A 85 -10.39 -1.94 6.91
N VAL A 86 -10.75 -3.23 6.87
CA VAL A 86 -12.06 -3.69 6.37
C VAL A 86 -12.99 -4.08 7.50
N LEU A 87 -12.49 -4.71 8.56
CA LEU A 87 -13.30 -5.19 9.67
C LEU A 87 -13.33 -4.20 10.83
N ARG A 88 -12.25 -3.46 11.08
CA ARG A 88 -12.19 -2.42 12.12
C ARG A 88 -12.54 -1.04 11.54
N ARG A 89 -13.84 -0.81 11.25
CA ARG A 89 -14.40 0.46 10.75
C ARG A 89 -14.26 1.69 11.68
N GLY A 90 -13.46 1.65 12.74
CA GLY A 90 -13.50 2.65 13.82
C GLY A 90 -12.22 3.46 14.08
N GLY A 91 -11.09 3.15 13.43
CA GLY A 91 -9.83 3.85 13.72
C GLY A 91 -9.47 4.85 12.62
N ARG A 92 -9.58 6.16 12.89
CA ARG A 92 -8.81 7.15 12.11
C ARG A 92 -7.33 6.79 12.27
N VAL A 93 -6.74 6.12 11.27
CA VAL A 93 -5.30 5.85 11.27
C VAL A 93 -4.59 7.17 10.98
N ARG A 94 -4.22 7.89 12.04
CA ARG A 94 -3.39 9.10 11.93
C ARG A 94 -1.98 8.67 11.56
N ARG A 95 -1.71 8.51 10.26
CA ARG A 95 -0.36 8.25 9.76
C ARG A 95 0.41 9.54 9.80
N THR A 96 1.41 9.62 10.68
CA THR A 96 2.39 10.70 10.65
C THR A 96 3.49 10.26 9.71
N VAL A 97 3.61 10.93 8.55
CA VAL A 97 4.70 10.69 7.61
C VAL A 97 5.74 11.78 7.86
N THR A 98 6.91 11.39 8.34
CA THR A 98 8.06 12.29 8.40
C THR A 98 8.66 12.37 7.00
N VAL A 99 8.52 13.52 6.36
CA VAL A 99 9.04 13.79 5.03
C VAL A 99 10.41 14.48 5.16
N LYS A 100 11.47 13.88 4.61
CA LYS A 100 12.79 14.50 4.57
C LYS A 100 12.90 15.42 3.36
N ARG A 101 13.62 16.54 3.49
CA ARG A 101 13.87 17.49 2.38
C ARG A 101 14.46 16.82 1.14
N ASP A 102 15.42 15.91 1.34
CA ASP A 102 16.04 15.18 0.22
C ASP A 102 15.05 14.32 -0.58
N ASP A 103 14.04 13.76 0.11
CA ASP A 103 12.98 12.99 -0.54
C ASP A 103 12.08 13.89 -1.39
N VAL A 104 11.74 15.10 -0.89
CA VAL A 104 10.96 16.11 -1.63
C VAL A 104 11.70 16.56 -2.88
N ALA A 105 12.99 16.91 -2.75
CA ALA A 105 13.83 17.31 -3.88
C ALA A 105 13.95 16.20 -4.93
N ARG A 106 14.01 14.93 -4.50
CA ARG A 106 14.00 13.78 -5.40
C ARG A 106 12.66 13.63 -6.11
N TRP A 107 11.53 13.74 -5.40
CA TRP A 107 10.19 13.65 -5.99
C TRP A 107 9.93 14.77 -7.01
N ARG A 108 10.31 16.00 -6.69
CA ARG A 108 10.20 17.14 -7.63
C ARG A 108 10.93 16.87 -8.94
N ARG A 109 12.16 16.37 -8.86
CA ARG A 109 12.95 16.00 -10.05
C ARG A 109 12.33 14.86 -10.84
N ALA A 110 11.77 13.86 -10.18
CA ALA A 110 11.09 12.75 -10.85
C ALA A 110 9.83 13.24 -11.59
N LEU A 111 9.03 14.08 -10.94
CA LEU A 111 7.83 14.67 -11.54
C LEU A 111 8.15 15.51 -12.77
N MET A 112 9.18 16.35 -12.71
CA MET A 112 9.60 17.20 -13.84
C MET A 112 10.04 16.40 -15.08
N ARG A 113 10.35 15.10 -14.93
CA ARG A 113 10.75 14.21 -16.04
C ARG A 113 9.59 13.42 -16.63
N GLU A 114 8.43 13.39 -15.98
CA GLU A 114 7.31 12.55 -16.38
C GLU A 114 6.44 13.25 -17.42
N ALA A 115 6.51 12.78 -18.68
CA ALA A 115 5.67 13.26 -19.76
C ALA A 115 4.30 12.56 -19.70
N GLY A 116 3.26 13.26 -19.23
CA GLY A 116 1.91 12.70 -19.19
C GLY A 116 1.01 13.22 -18.06
N ILE A 117 1.57 13.98 -17.12
CA ILE A 117 0.77 14.63 -16.08
C ILE A 117 0.14 15.89 -16.67
N GLY A 118 -1.19 15.96 -16.69
CA GLY A 118 -1.90 17.15 -17.15
C GLY A 118 -1.44 18.41 -16.42
N ARG A 119 -1.22 19.51 -17.15
CA ARG A 119 -0.59 20.75 -16.64
C ARG A 119 -1.17 21.24 -15.30
N ARG A 120 -2.49 21.13 -15.12
CA ARG A 120 -3.16 21.52 -13.87
C ARG A 120 -2.79 20.61 -12.70
N VAL A 121 -2.90 19.30 -12.87
CA VAL A 121 -2.53 18.30 -11.85
C VAL A 121 -1.04 18.42 -11.51
N PHE A 122 -0.22 18.68 -12.52
CA PHE A 122 1.21 18.90 -12.35
C PHE A 122 1.51 20.11 -11.45
N GLN A 123 0.84 21.24 -11.68
CA GLN A 123 0.98 22.45 -10.86
C GLN A 123 0.48 22.25 -9.43
N GLU A 124 -0.64 21.55 -9.24
CA GLU A 124 -1.18 21.24 -7.91
C GLU A 124 -0.21 20.36 -7.10
N ILE A 125 0.43 19.37 -7.74
CA ILE A 125 1.44 18.52 -7.08
C ILE A 125 2.71 19.32 -6.75
N LEU A 126 3.19 20.18 -7.66
CA LEU A 126 4.37 21.01 -7.39
C LEU A 126 4.12 21.99 -6.24
N ALA A 127 2.96 22.64 -6.20
CA ALA A 127 2.59 23.53 -5.09
C ALA A 127 2.57 22.77 -3.75
N PHE A 128 1.98 21.58 -3.73
CA PHE A 128 2.00 20.72 -2.54
C PHE A 128 3.42 20.35 -2.08
N LEU A 129 4.32 20.04 -3.01
CA LEU A 129 5.72 19.71 -2.67
C LEU A 129 6.50 20.93 -2.17
N ASP A 130 6.28 22.10 -2.75
CA ASP A 130 6.92 23.35 -2.32
C ASP A 130 6.46 23.75 -0.89
N ASP A 131 5.18 23.53 -0.56
CA ASP A 131 4.64 23.72 0.79
C ASP A 131 5.29 22.80 1.83
N LEU A 132 5.74 21.60 1.43
CA LEU A 132 6.45 20.66 2.30
C LEU A 132 7.94 20.99 2.48
N ASP A 133 8.58 21.63 1.50
CA ASP A 133 10.01 21.98 1.55
C ASP A 133 10.28 23.20 2.48
N GLY A 134 9.26 24.05 2.66
CA GLY A 134 9.28 25.27 3.47
C GLY A 134 9.43 25.13 5.00
N GLY A 135 9.69 23.92 5.53
CA GLY A 135 9.95 23.67 6.97
C GLY A 135 8.97 22.66 7.60
N GLU A 136 9.36 22.05 8.74
CA GLU A 136 8.61 20.99 9.45
C GLU A 136 7.13 21.36 9.67
N LYS A 137 6.29 21.00 8.72
CA LYS A 137 4.84 21.10 8.84
C LYS A 137 4.27 19.70 8.83
N ARG A 138 3.51 19.40 9.88
CA ARG A 138 2.73 18.16 9.99
C ARG A 138 1.64 18.20 8.93
N ALA A 139 1.90 17.59 7.78
CA ALA A 139 0.88 17.40 6.75
C ALA A 139 -0.17 16.39 7.25
N SER A 140 -1.33 16.89 7.69
CA SER A 140 -2.50 16.06 7.95
C SER A 140 -3.35 15.97 6.68
N GLY A 141 -3.23 14.88 5.95
CA GLY A 141 -4.15 14.56 4.86
C GLY A 141 -5.41 13.89 5.38
N VAL A 142 -6.58 14.44 5.07
CA VAL A 142 -7.86 13.74 5.19
C VAL A 142 -8.13 13.11 3.83
N ALA A 143 -8.00 11.79 3.73
CA ALA A 143 -8.54 11.07 2.58
C ALA A 143 -10.06 10.95 2.80
N ALA A 144 -10.84 11.62 1.95
CA ALA A 144 -12.28 11.45 1.87
C ALA A 144 -12.64 10.11 1.21
#